data_AF-A0A961Y4H6-F1
#
_entry.id   AF-A0A961Y4H6-F1
#
_cell.length_a   1.000
_cell.length_b   1.000
_cell.length_c   1.000
_cell.angle_alpha   90.00
_cell.angle_beta   90.00
_cell.angle_gamma   90.00
#
_symmetry.space_group_name_H-M   'P 1'
#
loop_
_entity.id
_entity.type
_entity.pdbx_description
1 polymer ?
#
loop_
_entity_poly.entity_id
_entity_poly.type
_entity_poly.pdbx_seq_one_letter_code
_entity_poly.pdbx_strand_id
1 'polypeptide(L)'
;MKGWTYGAFAAVFGLCAAGVFALTAPVDAQDDKPLTIDGETLASRVKAPEGSPLAPDLISGWHYRTSETQALQTDDFQNPGFLWVEQGEQLWSAVDGSEGKSCQSCHGDASDSMKGVRAAMPKWSEKAGKPQTLEQHINLCRTERMGAEAWKWESDQMLGMTSYVGLQSRGMPMHVQTDGPMASWVDKGKELYYQRTGQLDMSCANCHEENNGKFIRADFLSQGHLNGFPTYRLKWQKVGSIHRRLKGCINDTRATPYDVGSDELIALELYVSSRGEGLAIESPSVRQ
;
A
#
# COMPACT_ATOMS: atom_id res chain seq x y z
N MET A 1 -32.37 -83.89 28.13
CA MET A 1 -31.98 -83.33 29.44
C MET A 1 -31.17 -82.08 29.20
N LYS A 2 -31.53 -81.00 29.91
CA LYS A 2 -30.88 -79.69 30.05
C LYS A 2 -30.91 -78.78 28.82
N GLY A 3 -31.96 -77.95 28.77
CA GLY A 3 -31.95 -76.67 28.08
C GLY A 3 -31.19 -75.61 28.90
N TRP A 4 -30.68 -74.59 28.22
CA TRP A 4 -30.12 -73.40 28.86
C TRP A 4 -30.54 -72.14 28.10
N THR A 5 -31.49 -71.45 28.74
CA THR A 5 -31.64 -69.99 28.95
C THR A 5 -31.06 -68.98 27.95
N TYR A 6 -31.99 -68.13 27.48
CA TYR A 6 -31.80 -66.79 26.94
C TYR A 6 -30.95 -65.90 27.89
N GLY A 7 -30.02 -65.15 27.31
CA GLY A 7 -29.35 -64.01 27.93
C GLY A 7 -29.32 -62.84 26.96
N ALA A 8 -30.20 -61.86 27.17
CA ALA A 8 -30.18 -60.57 26.47
C ALA A 8 -29.03 -59.73 27.03
N PHE A 9 -28.09 -59.33 26.17
CA PHE A 9 -27.12 -58.28 26.47
C PHE A 9 -27.45 -57.07 25.60
N ALA A 10 -28.14 -56.11 26.20
CA ALA A 10 -28.17 -54.74 25.71
C ALA A 10 -26.89 -54.05 26.19
N ALA A 11 -26.00 -53.69 25.26
CA ALA A 11 -24.86 -52.84 25.55
C ALA A 11 -25.09 -51.47 24.90
N VAL A 12 -25.18 -50.47 25.77
CA VAL A 12 -25.38 -49.06 25.51
C VAL A 12 -24.20 -48.50 24.70
N PHE A 13 -24.46 -47.99 23.49
CA PHE A 13 -23.50 -47.16 22.77
C PHE A 13 -23.42 -45.79 23.45
N GLY A 14 -22.42 -45.60 24.30
CA GLY A 14 -22.05 -44.29 24.84
C GLY A 14 -21.44 -43.41 23.74
N LEU A 15 -22.20 -42.43 23.27
CA LEU A 15 -21.73 -41.39 22.37
C LEU A 15 -20.83 -40.42 23.17
N CYS A 16 -19.51 -40.66 23.17
CA CYS A 16 -18.55 -39.65 23.61
C CYS A 16 -18.44 -38.58 22.51
N ALA A 17 -19.28 -37.54 22.60
CA ALA A 17 -19.08 -36.31 21.85
C ALA A 17 -17.87 -35.57 22.45
N ALA A 18 -16.67 -35.85 21.93
CA ALA A 18 -15.51 -35.02 22.17
C ALA A 18 -15.74 -33.68 21.45
N GLY A 19 -16.17 -32.67 22.20
CA GLY A 19 -16.23 -31.30 21.74
C GLY A 19 -14.81 -30.81 21.43
N VAL A 20 -14.46 -30.79 20.15
CA VAL A 20 -13.25 -30.10 19.67
C VAL A 20 -13.55 -28.61 19.75
N PHE A 21 -13.21 -27.98 20.88
CA PHE A 21 -13.07 -26.54 20.94
C PHE A 21 -11.82 -26.19 20.12
N ALA A 22 -12.03 -25.76 18.87
CA ALA A 22 -10.99 -25.13 18.09
C ALA A 22 -10.65 -23.79 18.77
N LEU A 23 -9.56 -23.78 19.52
CA LEU A 23 -8.90 -22.55 19.95
C LEU A 23 -8.44 -21.82 18.68
N THR A 24 -9.15 -20.76 18.29
CA THR A 24 -8.65 -19.83 17.30
C THR A 24 -7.49 -19.06 17.93
N ALA A 25 -6.27 -19.55 17.72
CA ALA A 25 -5.09 -18.73 17.98
C ALA A 25 -5.16 -17.46 17.12
N PRO A 26 -4.72 -16.29 17.63
CA PRO A 26 -4.50 -15.14 16.77
C PRO A 26 -3.50 -15.54 15.69
N VAL A 27 -3.91 -15.45 14.43
CA VAL A 27 -3.01 -15.68 13.29
C VAL A 27 -2.24 -14.38 13.12
N ASP A 28 -1.05 -14.32 13.69
CA ASP A 28 -0.08 -13.25 13.40
C ASP A 28 0.15 -13.14 11.88
N ALA A 29 0.66 -11.99 11.43
CA ALA A 29 1.07 -11.77 10.04
C ALA A 29 1.82 -13.01 9.52
N GLN A 30 1.52 -13.45 8.30
CA GLN A 30 1.68 -14.84 7.84
C GLN A 30 3.12 -15.39 7.86
N ASP A 31 4.14 -14.59 8.14
CA ASP A 31 5.52 -15.05 8.27
C ASP A 31 6.42 -14.00 8.94
N ASP A 32 7.34 -14.44 9.80
CA ASP A 32 8.45 -13.62 10.35
C ASP A 32 9.63 -13.51 9.36
N LYS A 33 9.49 -14.07 8.14
CA LYS A 33 10.50 -13.93 7.09
C LYS A 33 10.78 -12.46 6.75
N PRO A 34 12.06 -12.07 6.66
CA PRO A 34 12.43 -10.75 6.16
C PRO A 34 12.12 -10.63 4.67
N LEU A 35 11.59 -9.48 4.24
CA LEU A 35 11.49 -9.14 2.83
C LEU A 35 12.90 -8.88 2.29
N THR A 36 13.35 -9.72 1.36
CA THR A 36 14.61 -9.53 0.62
C THR A 36 14.30 -9.44 -0.86
N ILE A 37 14.72 -8.36 -1.52
CA ILE A 37 14.54 -8.12 -2.96
C ILE A 37 15.93 -8.05 -3.58
N ASP A 38 16.20 -8.91 -4.57
CA ASP A 38 17.50 -9.00 -5.26
C ASP A 38 18.72 -9.12 -4.32
N GLY A 39 18.53 -9.78 -3.17
CA GLY A 39 19.56 -9.97 -2.15
C GLY A 39 19.67 -8.85 -1.10
N GLU A 40 18.88 -7.78 -1.22
CA GLU A 40 18.82 -6.70 -0.23
C GLU A 40 17.62 -6.85 0.71
N THR A 41 17.87 -6.92 2.02
CA THR A 41 16.79 -6.99 3.02
C THR A 41 16.23 -5.61 3.33
N LEU A 42 14.91 -5.45 3.17
CA LEU A 42 14.18 -4.22 3.45
C LEU A 42 13.58 -4.23 4.85
N ALA A 43 13.45 -3.04 5.46
CA ALA A 43 12.71 -2.84 6.70
C ALA A 43 11.19 -2.95 6.46
N SER A 44 10.69 -4.19 6.35
CA SER A 44 9.27 -4.50 6.13
C SER A 44 8.46 -4.69 7.42
N ARG A 45 9.14 -4.71 8.56
CA ARG A 45 8.58 -4.66 9.91
C ARG A 45 9.44 -3.72 10.75
N VAL A 46 8.85 -2.69 11.35
CA VAL A 46 9.55 -1.72 12.21
C VAL A 46 8.75 -1.47 13.47
N LYS A 47 9.42 -1.12 14.57
CA LYS A 47 8.75 -0.79 15.82
C LYS A 47 7.82 0.40 15.61
N ALA A 48 6.57 0.27 16.04
CA ALA A 48 5.61 1.37 15.96
C ALA A 48 6.04 2.51 16.89
N PRO A 49 5.88 3.78 16.46
CA PRO A 49 6.08 4.93 17.32
C PRO A 49 5.23 4.84 18.60
N GLU A 50 5.71 5.45 19.68
CA GLU A 50 4.96 5.50 20.94
C GLU A 50 3.58 6.12 20.72
N GLY A 51 2.54 5.49 21.28
CA GLY A 51 1.15 5.93 21.12
C GLY A 51 0.53 5.58 19.75
N SER A 52 1.25 4.91 18.85
CA SER A 52 0.66 4.39 17.62
C SER A 52 -0.43 3.37 17.94
N PRO A 53 -1.62 3.46 17.31
CA PRO A 53 -2.67 2.47 17.48
C PRO A 53 -2.37 1.14 16.77
N LEU A 54 -1.25 1.07 16.04
CA LEU A 54 -0.76 -0.13 15.36
C LEU A 54 0.35 -0.85 16.15
N ALA A 55 0.55 -0.51 17.43
CA ALA A 55 1.54 -1.16 18.29
C ALA A 55 1.34 -2.70 18.34
N PRO A 56 2.43 -3.50 18.46
CA PRO A 56 3.81 -3.06 18.71
C PRO A 56 4.61 -2.69 17.46
N ASP A 57 4.23 -3.17 16.28
CA ASP A 57 5.00 -3.04 15.04
C ASP A 57 4.16 -2.47 13.89
N LEU A 58 4.78 -1.62 13.07
CA LEU A 58 4.31 -1.32 11.74
C LEU A 58 4.76 -2.45 10.80
N ILE A 59 3.82 -3.04 10.08
CA ILE A 59 4.05 -4.24 9.26
C ILE A 59 3.61 -3.95 7.83
N SER A 60 4.55 -4.06 6.89
CA SER A 60 4.28 -3.95 5.46
C SER A 60 3.14 -4.86 5.03
N GLY A 61 2.37 -4.40 4.05
CA GLY A 61 1.37 -5.22 3.37
C GLY A 61 1.92 -6.53 2.80
N TRP A 62 3.23 -6.66 2.56
CA TRP A 62 3.84 -7.89 2.06
C TRP A 62 3.66 -9.09 3.03
N HIS A 63 3.72 -8.86 4.35
CA HIS A 63 3.56 -9.92 5.36
C HIS A 63 2.11 -10.44 5.50
N TYR A 64 1.15 -9.81 4.83
CA TYR A 64 -0.25 -10.23 4.82
C TYR A 64 -0.62 -10.99 3.53
N ARG A 65 0.38 -11.35 2.71
CA ARG A 65 0.19 -12.04 1.43
C ARG A 65 0.57 -13.51 1.58
N THR A 66 0.01 -14.36 0.71
CA THR A 66 0.44 -15.76 0.62
C THR A 66 1.88 -15.86 0.11
N SER A 67 2.55 -16.97 0.41
CA SER A 67 3.93 -17.27 -0.05
C SER A 67 4.12 -17.05 -1.54
N GLU A 68 3.14 -17.41 -2.35
CA GLU A 68 3.22 -17.31 -3.81
C GLU A 68 3.21 -15.84 -4.25
N THR A 69 2.37 -15.02 -3.62
CA THR A 69 2.32 -13.58 -3.92
C THR A 69 3.55 -12.86 -3.37
N GLN A 70 4.05 -13.28 -2.20
CA GLN A 70 5.28 -12.74 -1.61
C GLN A 70 6.49 -12.96 -2.53
N ALA A 71 6.63 -14.15 -3.11
CA ALA A 71 7.72 -14.51 -4.00
C ALA A 71 7.81 -13.60 -5.23
N LEU A 72 6.67 -13.17 -5.78
CA LEU A 72 6.62 -12.25 -6.92
C LEU A 72 7.26 -10.88 -6.67
N GLN A 73 7.49 -10.49 -5.40
CA GLN A 73 8.17 -9.23 -5.08
C GLN A 73 9.65 -9.41 -4.73
N THR A 74 10.12 -10.65 -4.50
CA THR A 74 11.51 -10.89 -4.04
C THR A 74 12.56 -10.86 -5.15
N ASP A 75 12.13 -10.81 -6.41
CA ASP A 75 12.97 -10.77 -7.61
C ASP A 75 12.31 -9.83 -8.60
N ASP A 76 13.05 -8.80 -9.03
CA ASP A 76 12.55 -7.79 -9.98
C ASP A 76 12.14 -8.40 -11.33
N PHE A 77 12.79 -9.50 -11.74
CA PHE A 77 12.43 -10.23 -12.96
C PHE A 77 11.08 -10.95 -12.84
N GLN A 78 10.68 -11.35 -11.63
CA GLN A 78 9.38 -11.99 -11.37
C GLN A 78 8.26 -10.99 -11.10
N ASN A 79 8.61 -9.74 -10.77
CA ASN A 79 7.66 -8.71 -10.43
C ASN A 79 7.02 -8.11 -11.69
N PRO A 80 5.73 -8.39 -11.96
CA PRO A 80 5.06 -7.91 -13.17
C PRO A 80 4.90 -6.37 -13.21
N GLY A 81 5.13 -5.68 -12.09
CA GLY A 81 5.21 -4.22 -12.03
C GLY A 81 6.42 -3.64 -12.77
N PHE A 82 7.48 -4.42 -13.01
CA PHE A 82 8.70 -3.94 -13.66
C PHE A 82 8.50 -3.52 -15.11
N LEU A 83 7.46 -4.03 -15.78
CA LEU A 83 7.07 -3.52 -17.11
C LEU A 83 6.74 -2.02 -17.09
N TRP A 84 6.18 -1.51 -15.99
CA TRP A 84 5.93 -0.07 -15.82
C TRP A 84 7.19 0.69 -15.41
N VAL A 85 8.10 0.06 -14.68
CA VAL A 85 9.41 0.65 -14.34
C VAL A 85 10.21 0.89 -15.63
N GLU A 86 10.34 -0.11 -16.49
CA GLU A 86 11.03 -0.01 -17.78
C GLU A 86 10.39 1.06 -18.67
N GLN A 87 9.05 1.12 -18.71
CA GLN A 87 8.35 2.19 -19.42
C GLN A 87 8.65 3.57 -18.83
N GLY A 88 8.69 3.70 -17.50
CA GLY A 88 9.04 4.93 -16.81
C GLY A 88 10.46 5.41 -17.10
N GLU A 89 11.42 4.48 -17.16
CA GLU A 89 12.81 4.76 -17.54
C GLU A 89 12.91 5.27 -18.99
N GLN A 90 12.19 4.63 -19.92
CA GLN A 90 12.11 5.10 -21.30
C GLN A 90 11.51 6.52 -21.38
N LEU A 91 10.45 6.78 -20.62
CA LEU A 91 9.81 8.11 -20.57
C LEU A 91 10.71 9.17 -19.92
N TRP A 92 11.60 8.79 -18.99
CA TRP A 92 12.52 9.72 -18.34
C TRP A 92 13.49 10.37 -19.33
N SER A 93 13.97 9.58 -20.28
CA SER A 93 14.92 10.03 -21.32
C SER A 93 14.24 10.57 -22.58
N ALA A 94 12.96 10.25 -22.80
CA ALA A 94 12.19 10.70 -23.96
C ALA A 94 11.96 12.22 -23.97
N VAL A 95 12.25 12.85 -25.11
CA VAL A 95 11.92 14.25 -25.36
C VAL A 95 10.43 14.38 -25.67
N ASP A 96 9.75 15.32 -25.00
CA ASP A 96 8.32 15.57 -25.16
C ASP A 96 7.99 17.06 -24.93
N GLY A 97 6.85 17.51 -25.47
CA GLY A 97 6.36 18.88 -25.36
C GLY A 97 7.07 19.90 -26.28
N SER A 98 6.55 21.14 -26.27
CA SER A 98 7.04 22.22 -27.13
C SER A 98 8.47 22.66 -26.85
N GLU A 99 8.96 22.43 -25.62
CA GLU A 99 10.27 22.89 -25.18
C GLU A 99 11.41 21.95 -25.60
N GLY A 100 11.11 20.81 -26.23
CA GLY A 100 12.11 19.86 -26.73
C GLY A 100 12.98 19.28 -25.61
N LYS A 101 12.41 19.10 -24.41
CA LYS A 101 13.10 18.61 -23.21
C LYS A 101 12.61 17.22 -22.80
N SER A 102 13.46 16.49 -22.10
CA SER A 102 13.11 15.29 -21.34
C SER A 102 13.28 15.53 -19.84
N CYS A 103 12.78 14.63 -19.00
CA CYS A 103 13.03 14.70 -17.55
C CYS A 103 14.56 14.66 -17.28
N GLN A 104 15.25 13.75 -17.96
CA GLN A 104 16.71 13.60 -17.89
C GLN A 104 17.47 14.88 -18.27
N SER A 105 16.99 15.64 -19.25
CA SER A 105 17.68 16.88 -19.65
C SER A 105 17.75 17.96 -18.55
N CYS A 106 16.83 17.93 -17.59
CA CYS A 106 16.83 18.86 -16.45
C CYS A 106 17.37 18.22 -15.16
N HIS A 107 17.07 16.94 -14.94
CA HIS A 107 17.32 16.25 -13.68
C HIS A 107 18.53 15.31 -13.72
N GLY A 108 19.06 14.98 -14.90
CA GLY A 108 20.15 14.03 -15.04
C GLY A 108 19.71 12.58 -14.80
N ASP A 109 20.61 11.78 -14.26
CA ASP A 109 20.33 10.39 -13.88
C ASP A 109 19.29 10.35 -12.76
N ALA A 110 18.25 9.52 -12.91
CA ALA A 110 17.21 9.39 -11.90
C ALA A 110 17.71 8.66 -10.64
N SER A 111 18.67 7.74 -10.78
CA SER A 111 19.24 7.00 -9.65
C SER A 111 19.97 7.91 -8.66
N ASP A 112 20.52 9.03 -9.16
CA ASP A 112 21.11 10.08 -8.34
C ASP A 112 20.08 11.14 -7.92
N SER A 113 19.35 11.70 -8.90
CA SER A 113 18.54 12.90 -8.69
C SER A 113 17.20 12.64 -8.01
N MET A 114 16.63 11.44 -8.16
CA MET A 114 15.35 11.05 -7.59
C MET A 114 15.48 10.18 -6.33
N LYS A 115 16.71 9.95 -5.86
CA LYS A 115 16.98 9.22 -4.63
C LYS A 115 16.29 9.88 -3.43
N GLY A 116 15.50 9.10 -2.69
CA GLY A 116 14.74 9.57 -1.53
C GLY A 116 13.53 10.44 -1.84
N VAL A 117 13.25 10.78 -3.10
CA VAL A 117 12.09 11.61 -3.47
C VAL A 117 10.79 10.94 -3.04
N ARG A 118 10.61 9.64 -3.35
CA ARG A 118 9.38 8.91 -2.98
C ARG A 118 9.24 8.76 -1.47
N ALA A 119 10.35 8.63 -0.75
CA ALA A 119 10.36 8.45 0.70
C ALA A 119 9.78 9.65 1.47
N ALA A 120 9.87 10.85 0.88
CA ALA A 120 9.46 12.12 1.49
C ALA A 120 8.16 12.71 0.89
N MET A 121 7.40 11.93 0.12
CA MET A 121 6.13 12.38 -0.49
C MET A 121 4.92 12.02 0.38
N PRO A 122 3.84 12.82 0.36
CA PRO A 122 3.70 14.15 -0.28
C PRO A 122 4.55 15.24 0.37
N LYS A 123 4.88 16.30 -0.38
CA LYS A 123 5.73 17.40 0.12
C LYS A 123 5.05 18.77 -0.01
N TRP A 124 5.34 19.69 0.92
CA TRP A 124 4.85 21.07 0.85
C TRP A 124 5.35 21.79 -0.41
N SER A 125 4.45 22.50 -1.09
CA SER A 125 4.78 23.39 -2.20
C SER A 125 4.47 24.84 -1.82
N GLU A 126 5.52 25.65 -1.63
CA GLU A 126 5.35 27.08 -1.33
C GLU A 126 4.60 27.83 -2.44
N LYS A 127 4.84 27.46 -3.70
CA LYS A 127 4.15 28.07 -4.85
C LYS A 127 2.64 27.77 -4.83
N ALA A 128 2.26 26.55 -4.43
CA ALA A 128 0.86 26.14 -4.39
C ALA A 128 0.17 26.49 -3.05
N GLY A 129 0.94 26.80 -2.00
CA GLY A 129 0.43 27.00 -0.64
C GLY A 129 -0.23 25.75 -0.05
N LYS A 130 0.13 24.55 -0.54
CA LYS A 130 -0.43 23.27 -0.09
C LYS A 130 0.50 22.09 -0.39
N PRO A 131 0.30 20.91 0.24
CA PRO A 131 1.04 19.70 -0.11
C PRO A 131 0.78 19.30 -1.55
N GLN A 132 1.80 18.73 -2.20
CA GLN A 132 1.68 18.12 -3.51
C GLN A 132 2.18 16.68 -3.52
N THR A 133 1.44 15.84 -4.25
CA THR A 133 1.82 14.44 -4.48
C THR A 133 2.89 14.34 -5.57
N LEU A 134 3.47 13.15 -5.71
CA LEU A 134 4.45 12.89 -6.76
C LEU A 134 3.86 13.11 -8.16
N GLU A 135 2.62 12.68 -8.41
CA GLU A 135 1.92 12.86 -9.68
C GLU A 135 1.70 14.34 -10.02
N GLN A 136 1.42 15.17 -9.02
CA GLN A 136 1.28 16.61 -9.22
C GLN A 136 2.62 17.25 -9.58
N HIS A 137 3.71 16.86 -8.90
CA HIS A 137 5.06 17.33 -9.25
C HIS A 137 5.48 16.92 -10.66
N ILE A 138 5.17 15.69 -11.08
CA ILE A 138 5.42 15.21 -12.44
C ILE A 138 4.64 16.06 -13.45
N ASN A 139 3.33 16.24 -13.26
CA ASN A 139 2.50 17.01 -14.18
C ASN A 139 2.86 18.50 -14.21
N LEU A 140 3.31 19.07 -13.08
CA LEU A 140 3.81 20.44 -13.03
C LEU A 140 5.06 20.61 -13.91
N CYS A 141 5.99 19.66 -13.86
CA CYS A 141 7.16 19.70 -14.73
C CYS A 141 6.78 19.56 -16.21
N ARG A 142 5.84 18.65 -16.52
CA ARG A 142 5.35 18.46 -17.89
C ARG A 142 4.74 19.73 -18.46
N THR A 143 3.80 20.34 -17.74
CA THR A 143 3.07 21.50 -18.26
C THR A 143 3.89 22.78 -18.20
N GLU A 144 4.61 23.05 -17.11
CA GLU A 144 5.30 24.33 -16.93
C GLU A 144 6.71 24.39 -17.51
N ARG A 145 7.41 23.25 -17.64
CA ARG A 145 8.84 23.22 -18.03
C ARG A 145 9.11 22.51 -19.35
N MET A 146 8.26 21.56 -19.73
CA MET A 146 8.38 20.82 -20.98
C MET A 146 7.39 21.32 -22.05
N GLY A 147 6.34 22.04 -21.65
CA GLY A 147 5.27 22.43 -22.57
C GLY A 147 4.52 21.21 -23.14
N ALA A 148 4.42 20.15 -22.33
CA ALA A 148 3.76 18.90 -22.68
C ALA A 148 2.40 18.79 -21.99
N GLU A 149 1.50 17.95 -22.52
CA GLU A 149 0.20 17.71 -21.89
C GLU A 149 0.34 16.98 -20.56
N ALA A 150 -0.50 17.35 -19.58
CA ALA A 150 -0.58 16.65 -18.31
C ALA A 150 -1.06 15.21 -18.53
N TRP A 151 -0.38 14.26 -17.88
CA TRP A 151 -0.82 12.87 -17.89
C TRP A 151 -2.00 12.66 -16.94
N LYS A 152 -2.94 11.82 -17.36
CA LYS A 152 -4.01 11.33 -16.48
C LYS A 152 -3.38 10.50 -15.36
N TRP A 153 -3.91 10.61 -14.15
CA TRP A 153 -3.35 9.96 -12.95
C TRP A 153 -3.15 8.44 -13.09
N GLU A 154 -4.09 7.77 -13.76
CA GLU A 154 -4.08 6.31 -13.99
C GLU A 154 -3.64 5.91 -15.41
N SER A 155 -3.03 6.85 -16.15
CA SER A 155 -2.39 6.54 -17.44
C SER A 155 -1.13 5.72 -17.23
N ASP A 156 -0.76 4.91 -18.24
CA ASP A 156 0.47 4.12 -18.20
C ASP A 156 1.71 5.00 -18.05
N GLN A 157 1.69 6.21 -18.61
CA GLN A 157 2.80 7.15 -18.48
C GLN A 157 2.99 7.64 -17.03
N MET A 158 1.91 8.06 -16.36
CA MET A 158 2.00 8.50 -14.96
C MET A 158 2.38 7.34 -14.03
N LEU A 159 1.76 6.18 -14.24
CA LEU A 159 2.02 5.00 -13.43
C LEU A 159 3.44 4.45 -13.65
N GLY A 160 3.94 4.48 -14.89
CA GLY A 160 5.31 4.11 -15.21
C GLY A 160 6.32 5.07 -14.58
N MET A 161 6.13 6.38 -14.77
CA MET A 161 7.01 7.40 -14.21
C MET A 161 7.05 7.35 -12.68
N THR A 162 5.90 7.21 -12.01
CA THR A 162 5.86 7.10 -10.54
C THR A 162 6.45 5.78 -10.03
N SER A 163 6.34 4.69 -10.78
CA SER A 163 7.00 3.41 -10.44
C SER A 163 8.52 3.54 -10.57
N TYR A 164 9.01 4.14 -11.65
CA TYR A 164 10.43 4.38 -11.88
C TYR A 164 11.03 5.32 -10.83
N VAL A 165 10.42 6.48 -10.57
CA VAL A 165 10.87 7.40 -9.49
C VAL A 165 10.78 6.73 -8.11
N GLY A 166 9.73 5.93 -7.87
CA GLY A 166 9.55 5.17 -6.64
C GLY A 166 10.69 4.20 -6.37
N LEU A 167 11.12 3.47 -7.40
CA LEU A 167 12.23 2.52 -7.33
C LEU A 167 13.53 3.17 -6.85
N GLN A 168 13.78 4.44 -7.18
CA GLN A 168 15.01 5.16 -6.78
C GLN A 168 15.07 5.44 -5.27
N SER A 169 13.97 5.21 -4.55
CA SER A 169 13.93 5.30 -3.09
C SER A 169 13.77 3.93 -2.41
N ARG A 170 13.76 2.82 -3.17
CA ARG A 170 13.58 1.47 -2.59
C ARG A 170 14.61 1.19 -1.50
N GLY A 171 14.17 0.60 -0.39
CA GLY A 171 15.01 0.35 0.79
C GLY A 171 15.15 1.54 1.74
N MET A 172 14.91 2.78 1.29
CA MET A 172 14.96 3.95 2.16
C MET A 172 13.71 4.01 3.06
N PRO A 173 13.83 4.46 4.33
CA PRO A 173 12.69 4.58 5.22
C PRO A 173 11.73 5.67 4.72
N MET A 174 10.44 5.37 4.70
CA MET A 174 9.39 6.37 4.54
C MET A 174 9.52 7.41 5.67
N HIS A 175 9.62 8.69 5.29
CA HIS A 175 9.80 9.80 6.20
C HIS A 175 9.14 11.06 5.61
N VAL A 176 7.86 11.26 5.93
CA VAL A 176 7.08 12.40 5.42
C VAL A 176 7.04 13.53 6.44
N GLN A 177 7.10 14.78 5.98
CA GLN A 177 6.97 15.93 6.87
C GLN A 177 5.55 16.00 7.45
N THR A 178 5.43 16.02 8.78
CA THR A 178 4.15 16.11 9.49
C THR A 178 3.95 17.40 10.29
N ASP A 179 4.96 18.27 10.32
CA ASP A 179 4.99 19.49 11.11
C ASP A 179 4.91 20.76 10.24
N GLY A 180 5.02 21.93 10.89
CA GLY A 180 5.03 23.23 10.22
C GLY A 180 3.80 23.42 9.31
N PRO A 181 4.00 23.75 8.01
CA PRO A 181 2.88 23.98 7.10
C PRO A 181 2.08 22.71 6.76
N MET A 182 2.63 21.52 7.03
CA MET A 182 1.95 20.25 6.80
C MET A 182 0.99 19.86 7.92
N ALA A 183 1.11 20.45 9.12
CA ALA A 183 0.40 20.02 10.32
C ALA A 183 -1.14 20.02 10.14
N SER A 184 -1.72 21.09 9.59
CA SER A 184 -3.18 21.16 9.36
C SER A 184 -3.67 20.15 8.33
N TRP A 185 -2.79 19.74 7.40
CA TRP A 185 -3.10 18.72 6.40
C TRP A 185 -3.02 17.31 6.98
N VAL A 186 -2.08 17.07 7.90
CA VAL A 186 -2.04 15.84 8.69
C VAL A 186 -3.32 15.71 9.52
N ASP A 187 -3.76 16.78 10.18
CA ASP A 187 -5.00 16.77 10.96
C ASP A 187 -6.23 16.49 10.08
N LYS A 188 -6.34 17.14 8.91
CA LYS A 188 -7.40 16.86 7.93
C LYS A 188 -7.36 15.39 7.47
N GLY A 189 -6.18 14.86 7.14
CA GLY A 189 -6.01 13.48 6.73
C GLY A 189 -6.38 12.48 7.83
N LYS A 190 -6.04 12.81 9.07
CA LYS A 190 -6.42 12.03 10.26
C LYS A 190 -7.92 12.01 10.46
N GLU A 191 -8.59 13.15 10.38
CA GLU A 191 -10.05 13.24 10.46
C GLU A 191 -10.71 12.32 9.42
N LEU A 192 -10.28 12.42 8.16
CA LEU A 192 -10.78 11.58 7.06
C LEU A 192 -10.52 10.08 7.28
N TYR A 193 -9.37 9.71 7.85
CA TYR A 193 -9.04 8.31 8.12
C TYR A 193 -9.98 7.66 9.14
N TYR A 194 -10.40 8.41 10.16
CA TYR A 194 -11.31 7.96 11.22
C TYR A 194 -12.78 8.26 10.92
N GLN A 195 -13.08 9.06 9.90
CA GLN A 195 -14.44 9.33 9.47
C GLN A 195 -15.09 8.07 8.91
N ARG A 196 -16.28 7.73 9.42
CA ARG A 196 -17.12 6.69 8.84
C ARG A 196 -17.85 7.22 7.62
N THR A 197 -17.79 6.49 6.51
CA THR A 197 -18.37 6.91 5.23
C THR A 197 -19.33 5.88 4.66
N GLY A 198 -20.29 6.36 3.87
CA GLY A 198 -21.16 5.52 3.05
C GLY A 198 -22.23 4.75 3.82
N GLN A 199 -23.05 3.99 3.08
CA GLN A 199 -24.15 3.22 3.67
C GLN A 199 -23.66 2.15 4.67
N LEU A 200 -22.42 1.69 4.52
CA LEU A 200 -21.86 0.67 5.41
C LEU A 200 -21.31 1.24 6.73
N ASP A 201 -21.27 2.56 6.90
CA ASP A 201 -20.82 3.25 8.11
C ASP A 201 -19.44 2.78 8.61
N MET A 202 -18.46 2.74 7.70
CA MET A 202 -17.09 2.26 7.99
C MET A 202 -16.04 3.33 7.71
N SER A 203 -15.00 3.36 8.54
CA SER A 203 -13.79 4.16 8.37
C SER A 203 -12.59 3.30 7.95
N CYS A 204 -11.47 3.93 7.60
CA CYS A 204 -10.21 3.22 7.33
C CYS A 204 -9.76 2.44 8.57
N ALA A 205 -9.86 3.06 9.75
CA ALA A 205 -9.47 2.48 11.03
C ALA A 205 -10.27 1.22 11.39
N ASN A 206 -11.56 1.15 11.05
CA ASN A 206 -12.35 -0.05 11.32
C ASN A 206 -11.79 -1.30 10.64
N CYS A 207 -11.18 -1.17 9.45
CA CYS A 207 -10.57 -2.32 8.77
C CYS A 207 -9.08 -2.47 9.09
N HIS A 208 -8.33 -1.38 9.05
CA HIS A 208 -6.86 -1.40 9.02
C HIS A 208 -6.19 -1.13 10.36
N GLU A 209 -6.96 -0.80 11.40
CA GLU A 209 -6.47 -0.63 12.77
C GLU A 209 -7.11 -1.69 13.67
N GLU A 210 -8.45 -1.68 13.78
CA GLU A 210 -9.20 -2.57 14.67
C GLU A 210 -9.24 -4.04 14.21
N ASN A 211 -9.10 -4.28 12.91
CA ASN A 211 -9.31 -5.60 12.29
C ASN A 211 -8.17 -6.03 11.36
N ASN A 212 -7.02 -5.35 11.39
CA ASN A 212 -5.82 -5.85 10.74
C ASN A 212 -5.44 -7.23 11.34
N GLY A 213 -4.94 -8.15 10.51
CA GLY A 213 -4.73 -9.54 10.92
C GLY A 213 -6.01 -10.39 10.98
N LYS A 214 -7.14 -9.91 10.44
CA LYS A 214 -8.36 -10.70 10.23
C LYS A 214 -8.69 -10.82 8.74
N PHE A 215 -9.54 -11.77 8.41
CA PHE A 215 -10.05 -11.96 7.06
C PHE A 215 -11.36 -11.20 6.84
N ILE A 216 -11.46 -10.46 5.74
CA ILE A 216 -12.73 -10.07 5.15
C ILE A 216 -12.97 -10.92 3.90
N ARG A 217 -13.80 -11.95 4.06
CA ARG A 217 -13.92 -13.03 3.07
C ARG A 217 -12.55 -13.70 2.83
N ALA A 218 -11.98 -13.59 1.63
CA ALA A 218 -10.70 -14.19 1.27
C ALA A 218 -9.51 -13.22 1.43
N ASP A 219 -9.76 -11.95 1.75
CA ASP A 219 -8.70 -10.94 1.87
C ASP A 219 -8.19 -10.86 3.31
N PHE A 220 -6.90 -11.10 3.50
CA PHE A 220 -6.23 -10.91 4.79
C PHE A 220 -5.89 -9.42 4.99
N LEU A 221 -6.54 -8.77 5.97
CA LEU A 221 -6.46 -7.34 6.19
C LEU A 221 -5.08 -6.94 6.73
N SER A 222 -4.37 -6.09 5.98
CA SER A 222 -3.14 -5.44 6.47
C SER A 222 -3.42 -4.16 7.24
N GLN A 223 -2.37 -3.53 7.76
CA GLN A 223 -2.43 -2.20 8.39
C GLN A 223 -2.70 -1.03 7.40
N GLY A 224 -2.84 -1.32 6.09
CA GLY A 224 -3.23 -0.32 5.09
C GLY A 224 -2.13 0.67 4.68
N HIS A 225 -0.85 0.32 4.84
CA HIS A 225 0.28 1.20 4.52
C HIS A 225 0.46 1.50 3.02
N LEU A 226 1.08 2.66 2.73
CA LEU A 226 1.33 3.16 1.37
C LEU A 226 2.77 2.99 0.88
N ASN A 227 3.73 2.77 1.77
CA ASN A 227 4.65 1.63 1.62
C ASN A 227 5.31 1.36 0.26
N GLY A 228 4.65 0.45 -0.45
CA GLY A 228 5.07 -0.07 -1.75
C GLY A 228 4.23 0.43 -2.92
N PHE A 229 3.54 1.57 -2.79
CA PHE A 229 2.85 2.18 -3.92
C PHE A 229 3.80 2.97 -4.85
N PRO A 230 3.56 3.01 -6.17
CA PRO A 230 2.49 2.30 -6.90
C PRO A 230 2.61 0.79 -6.78
N THR A 231 1.47 0.09 -6.67
CA THR A 231 1.46 -1.36 -6.41
C THR A 231 0.85 -2.11 -7.58
N TYR A 232 1.51 -3.16 -8.05
CA TYR A 232 0.92 -4.12 -8.96
C TYR A 232 -0.08 -4.99 -8.20
N ARG A 233 -1.33 -4.98 -8.64
CA ARG A 233 -2.35 -5.88 -8.09
C ARG A 233 -2.67 -7.00 -9.06
N LEU A 234 -2.60 -8.24 -8.59
CA LEU A 234 -3.01 -9.41 -9.35
C LEU A 234 -4.46 -9.26 -9.85
N LYS A 235 -5.37 -8.69 -9.04
CA LYS A 235 -6.74 -8.37 -9.47
C LYS A 235 -6.82 -7.34 -10.60
N TRP A 236 -5.92 -6.35 -10.62
CA TRP A 236 -5.94 -5.29 -11.64
C TRP A 236 -5.15 -5.66 -12.90
N GLN A 237 -4.25 -6.64 -12.80
CA GLN A 237 -3.26 -6.97 -13.85
C GLN A 237 -2.49 -5.72 -14.32
N LYS A 238 -2.28 -4.78 -13.37
CA LYS A 238 -1.73 -3.44 -13.59
C LYS A 238 -1.21 -2.87 -12.28
N VAL A 239 -0.19 -2.00 -12.35
CA VAL A 239 0.10 -1.08 -11.25
C VAL A 239 -1.03 -0.06 -11.08
N GLY A 240 -1.24 0.41 -9.86
CA GLY A 240 -2.21 1.48 -9.57
C GLY A 240 -1.68 2.48 -8.54
N SER A 241 -2.15 3.72 -8.64
CA SER A 241 -1.76 4.80 -7.73
C SER A 241 -2.37 4.64 -6.33
N ILE A 242 -1.85 5.44 -5.40
CA ILE A 242 -2.39 5.60 -4.05
C ILE A 242 -3.83 6.09 -4.12
N HIS A 243 -4.08 7.16 -4.90
CA HIS A 243 -5.40 7.75 -5.02
C HIS A 243 -6.43 6.78 -5.61
N ARG A 244 -6.05 5.89 -6.53
CA ARG A 244 -6.93 4.79 -6.97
C ARG A 244 -7.32 3.89 -5.81
N ARG A 245 -6.37 3.51 -4.96
CA ARG A 245 -6.66 2.65 -3.80
C ARG A 245 -7.56 3.35 -2.80
N LEU A 246 -7.24 4.59 -2.42
CA LEU A 246 -8.01 5.37 -1.45
C LEU A 246 -9.44 5.63 -1.94
N LYS A 247 -9.59 6.06 -3.20
CA LYS A 247 -10.88 6.21 -3.88
C LYS A 247 -11.70 4.92 -3.85
N GLY A 248 -11.07 3.79 -4.18
CA GLY A 248 -11.72 2.48 -4.14
C GLY A 248 -12.21 2.08 -2.74
N CYS A 249 -11.40 2.33 -1.70
CA CYS A 249 -11.79 1.99 -0.32
C CYS A 249 -13.05 2.75 0.11
N ILE A 250 -13.11 4.06 -0.16
CA ILE A 250 -14.28 4.89 0.17
C ILE A 250 -15.51 4.47 -0.65
N ASN A 251 -15.32 4.21 -1.95
CA ASN A 251 -16.39 3.70 -2.80
C ASN A 251 -16.97 2.38 -2.29
N ASP A 252 -16.12 1.48 -1.80
CA ASP A 252 -16.52 0.15 -1.33
C ASP A 252 -17.29 0.19 -0.01
N THR A 253 -17.26 1.32 0.74
CA THR A 253 -18.21 1.57 1.85
C THR A 253 -19.60 2.02 1.37
N ARG A 254 -19.83 2.06 0.06
CA ARG A 254 -21.00 2.62 -0.62
C ARG A 254 -21.15 4.13 -0.38
N ALA A 255 -20.03 4.85 -0.34
CA ALA A 255 -20.00 6.30 -0.35
C ALA A 255 -19.71 6.84 -1.76
N THR A 256 -20.01 8.11 -2.00
CA THR A 256 -19.42 8.84 -3.13
C THR A 256 -17.97 9.17 -2.78
N PRO A 257 -16.97 8.64 -3.51
CA PRO A 257 -15.58 8.90 -3.18
C PRO A 257 -15.14 10.27 -3.68
N TYR A 258 -14.06 10.79 -3.09
CA TYR A 258 -13.41 12.02 -3.54
C TYR A 258 -12.73 11.84 -4.90
N ASP A 259 -12.51 12.97 -5.59
CA ASP A 259 -11.81 12.99 -6.86
C ASP A 259 -10.30 12.79 -6.67
N VAL A 260 -9.68 12.19 -7.68
CA VAL A 260 -8.24 11.97 -7.70
C VAL A 260 -7.52 13.31 -7.78
N GLY A 261 -6.56 13.55 -6.87
CA GLY A 261 -5.84 14.82 -6.77
C GLY A 261 -6.62 15.92 -6.03
N SER A 262 -7.76 15.60 -5.42
CA SER A 262 -8.48 16.49 -4.50
C SER A 262 -7.69 16.71 -3.21
N ASP A 263 -7.99 17.80 -2.52
CA ASP A 263 -7.37 18.13 -1.24
C ASP A 263 -7.66 17.06 -0.18
N GLU A 264 -8.80 16.37 -0.26
CA GLU A 264 -9.15 15.26 0.63
C GLU A 264 -8.23 14.06 0.43
N LEU A 265 -7.99 13.62 -0.82
CA LEU A 265 -7.11 12.49 -1.07
C LEU A 265 -5.64 12.83 -0.83
N ILE A 266 -5.22 14.08 -1.07
CA ILE A 266 -3.86 14.55 -0.74
C ILE A 266 -3.64 14.52 0.77
N ALA A 267 -4.58 15.05 1.55
CA ALA A 267 -4.51 15.01 3.01
C ALA A 267 -4.49 13.57 3.53
N LEU A 268 -5.32 12.69 2.96
CA LEU A 268 -5.36 11.29 3.33
C LEU A 268 -4.06 10.54 2.94
N GLU A 269 -3.50 10.80 1.75
CA GLU A 269 -2.20 10.24 1.36
C GLU A 269 -1.09 10.67 2.32
N LEU A 270 -1.05 11.95 2.71
CA LEU A 270 -0.10 12.46 3.69
C LEU A 270 -0.23 11.73 5.03
N TYR A 271 -1.44 11.69 5.59
CA TYR A 271 -1.65 11.06 6.89
C TYR A 271 -1.34 9.55 6.85
N VAL A 272 -1.80 8.82 5.83
CA VAL A 272 -1.51 7.37 5.75
C VAL A 272 -0.02 7.11 5.47
N SER A 273 0.68 7.99 4.75
CA SER A 273 2.14 7.88 4.62
C SER A 273 2.85 8.05 5.97
N SER A 274 2.40 9.00 6.81
CA SER A 274 2.95 9.17 8.16
C SER A 274 2.72 7.97 9.09
N ARG A 275 1.68 7.17 8.83
CA ARG A 275 1.42 5.92 9.59
C ARG A 275 2.41 4.81 9.28
N GLY A 276 3.12 4.90 8.16
CA GLY A 276 4.15 3.97 7.73
C GLY A 276 5.58 4.45 8.01
N GLU A 277 5.74 5.47 8.86
CA GLU A 277 7.03 6.06 9.22
C GLU A 277 8.07 4.99 9.58
N GLY A 278 9.20 4.98 8.86
CA GLY A 278 10.28 4.02 9.05
C GLY A 278 10.18 2.73 8.23
N LEU A 279 9.01 2.35 7.71
CA LEU A 279 8.93 1.24 6.75
C LEU A 279 9.69 1.59 5.48
N ALA A 280 10.45 0.65 4.95
CA ALA A 280 11.19 0.87 3.71
C ALA A 280 10.24 1.08 2.52
N ILE A 281 10.61 1.95 1.58
CA ILE A 281 9.92 2.05 0.30
C ILE A 281 10.09 0.73 -0.46
N GLU A 282 8.97 0.21 -0.98
CA GLU A 282 8.88 -1.10 -1.64
C GLU A 282 8.46 -1.00 -3.12
N SER A 283 8.45 0.20 -3.70
CA SER A 283 7.84 0.45 -5.00
C SER A 283 8.63 -0.17 -6.17
N PRO A 284 7.95 -0.76 -7.18
CA PRO A 284 6.54 -1.17 -7.15
C PRO A 284 6.37 -2.51 -6.41
N SER A 285 5.46 -2.55 -5.45
CA SER A 285 5.15 -3.80 -4.72
C SER A 285 4.16 -4.69 -5.46
N VAL A 286 4.08 -5.98 -5.07
CA VAL A 286 3.08 -6.93 -5.59
C VAL A 286 2.05 -7.29 -4.51
N ARG A 287 0.76 -7.17 -4.81
CA ARG A 287 -0.37 -7.45 -3.89
C ARG A 287 -1.50 -8.17 -4.62
N GLN A 288 -2.48 -8.72 -3.88
CA GLN A 288 -3.66 -9.36 -4.48
C GLN A 288 -4.59 -8.38 -5.19
#